data_AF-A0A1V5YNY5-F1
#
_entry.id   AF-A0A1V5YNY5-F1
#
_cell.length_a   1.000
_cell.length_b   1.000
_cell.length_c   1.000
_cell.angle_alpha   90.00
_cell.angle_beta   90.00
_cell.angle_gamma   90.00
#
_symmetry.space_group_name_H-M   'P 1'
#
loop_
_entity.id
_entity.type
_entity.pdbx_description
1 polymer ?
#
loop_
_entity_poly.entity_id
_entity_poly.type
_entity_poly.pdbx_seq_one_letter_code
_entity_poly.pdbx_strand_id
1 'polypeptide(L)'
;MAASNGSSESSTAQTFTLGALSGTGTISGRNSLVIGSKNTSTVFSGTISSGGGRLTKQGSGELDLRGANEYTGGTIVQQGSLIVSNSSGSATGTGNVTVRSGAKLTGRGSIAGTVQVLEGGILAAGSPTNVGSTLKLGKNLTMNPGSRMVFKQRLLYCDKLTVDGNISLNGTLELQIQGAGLKEGRSLALFTAGGTVSGAFEAIEPAVPGEGLEWDLSRINEGILAVQAASALPSATSAEFRLIQSDNLPIYRINCEAATDPIKVEILSLTGKLMENLESPAPDCLVDLNNYSAGLYLLRVSANHKTKVFKIVKKE
;
A
#
# COMPACT_ATOMS: atom_id res chain seq x y z
N MET A 1 -13.58 -56.93 -26.38
CA MET A 1 -13.14 -57.28 -25.01
C MET A 1 -13.28 -56.04 -24.15
N ALA A 2 -14.31 -55.99 -23.31
CA ALA A 2 -14.46 -54.98 -22.29
C ALA A 2 -13.65 -55.43 -21.07
N ALA A 3 -12.68 -54.62 -20.64
CA ALA A 3 -12.02 -54.79 -19.35
C ALA A 3 -12.62 -53.75 -18.40
N SER A 4 -13.59 -54.19 -17.59
CA SER A 4 -14.01 -53.49 -16.39
C SER A 4 -12.99 -53.80 -15.29
N ASN A 5 -12.04 -52.89 -15.05
CA ASN A 5 -11.38 -52.86 -13.74
C ASN A 5 -12.25 -52.03 -12.81
N GLY A 6 -13.15 -52.75 -12.12
CA GLY A 6 -13.74 -52.26 -10.90
C GLY A 6 -12.65 -52.03 -9.87
N SER A 7 -12.21 -50.78 -9.77
CA SER A 7 -11.69 -50.23 -8.53
C SER A 7 -12.41 -48.92 -8.32
N SER A 8 -13.54 -48.97 -7.60
CA SER A 8 -14.07 -47.83 -6.87
C SER A 8 -13.15 -47.51 -5.69
N GLU A 9 -11.86 -47.34 -5.96
CA GLU A 9 -10.99 -46.66 -5.03
C GLU A 9 -11.43 -45.20 -5.08
N SER A 10 -12.26 -44.84 -4.11
CA SER A 10 -12.35 -43.48 -3.63
C SER A 10 -10.92 -43.07 -3.28
N SER A 11 -10.19 -42.51 -4.24
CA SER A 11 -8.86 -41.98 -4.00
C SER A 11 -9.05 -40.91 -2.93
N THR A 12 -8.67 -41.23 -1.70
CA THR A 12 -8.61 -40.24 -0.63
C THR A 12 -7.81 -39.06 -1.17
N ALA A 13 -8.27 -37.83 -0.91
CA ALA A 13 -7.59 -36.65 -1.41
C ALA A 13 -6.11 -36.70 -0.99
N GLN A 14 -5.19 -36.93 -1.94
CA GLN A 14 -3.76 -36.96 -1.68
C GLN A 14 -3.18 -35.56 -1.88
N THR A 15 -2.11 -35.25 -1.15
CA THR A 15 -1.35 -34.00 -1.33
C THR A 15 0.00 -34.32 -1.96
N PHE A 16 0.28 -33.75 -3.13
CA PHE A 16 1.58 -33.83 -3.78
C PHE A 16 2.36 -32.54 -3.55
N THR A 17 3.60 -32.66 -3.11
CA THR A 17 4.51 -31.51 -2.98
C THR A 17 5.46 -31.48 -4.16
N LEU A 18 5.43 -30.38 -4.91
CA LEU A 18 6.27 -30.12 -6.07
C LEU A 18 7.27 -29.00 -5.73
N GLY A 19 8.54 -29.25 -6.03
CA GLY A 19 9.60 -28.26 -5.88
C GLY A 19 9.35 -26.97 -6.63
N ALA A 20 8.96 -27.12 -7.89
CA ALA A 20 8.61 -26.05 -8.82
C ALA A 20 7.58 -26.59 -9.82
N LEU A 21 6.80 -25.70 -10.43
CA LEU A 21 5.88 -26.06 -11.52
C LEU A 21 6.08 -25.10 -12.68
N SER A 22 6.47 -25.64 -13.83
CA SER A 22 6.73 -24.86 -15.04
C SER A 22 6.31 -25.60 -16.30
N GLY A 23 6.13 -24.86 -17.40
CA GLY A 23 5.86 -25.43 -18.71
C GLY A 23 4.38 -25.41 -19.08
N THR A 24 3.97 -26.36 -19.91
CA THR A 24 2.62 -26.51 -20.46
C THR A 24 2.06 -27.90 -20.14
N GLY A 25 0.84 -28.18 -20.59
CA GLY A 25 0.19 -29.49 -20.42
C GLY A 25 -0.86 -29.51 -19.30
N THR A 26 -1.43 -30.69 -19.06
CA THR A 26 -2.52 -30.84 -18.08
C THR A 26 -2.05 -31.65 -16.89
N ILE A 27 -2.26 -31.13 -15.68
CA ILE A 27 -2.16 -31.88 -14.44
C ILE A 27 -3.57 -32.35 -14.07
N SER A 28 -3.80 -33.67 -14.10
CA SER A 28 -5.10 -34.29 -13.81
C SER A 28 -5.10 -35.12 -12.52
N GLY A 29 -6.27 -35.40 -11.97
CA GLY A 29 -6.49 -36.30 -10.83
C GLY A 29 -6.98 -35.58 -9.57
N ARG A 30 -7.65 -36.25 -8.62
CA ARG A 30 -8.35 -35.61 -7.47
C ARG A 30 -7.43 -35.17 -6.32
N ASN A 31 -6.28 -34.58 -6.63
CA ASN A 31 -5.21 -34.31 -5.67
C ASN A 31 -5.03 -32.83 -5.37
N SER A 32 -4.63 -32.54 -4.13
CA SER A 32 -4.12 -31.23 -3.74
C SER A 32 -2.64 -31.10 -4.09
N LEU A 33 -2.21 -29.90 -4.48
CA LEU A 33 -0.85 -29.59 -4.87
C LEU A 33 -0.26 -28.55 -3.92
N VAL A 34 0.96 -28.80 -3.44
CA VAL A 34 1.78 -27.82 -2.73
C VAL A 34 2.98 -27.51 -3.62
N ILE A 35 3.17 -26.25 -4.01
CA ILE A 35 4.15 -25.87 -5.04
C ILE A 35 5.09 -24.80 -4.52
N GLY A 36 6.39 -24.97 -4.75
CA GLY A 36 7.40 -23.93 -4.56
C GLY A 36 8.46 -24.23 -3.50
N SER A 37 8.62 -25.48 -3.04
CA SER A 37 9.65 -25.83 -2.05
C SER A 37 11.09 -25.58 -2.51
N LYS A 38 11.32 -25.36 -3.82
CA LYS A 38 12.63 -24.95 -4.35
C LYS A 38 12.88 -23.44 -4.29
N ASN A 39 11.91 -22.62 -3.88
CA ASN A 39 12.01 -21.16 -3.85
C ASN A 39 12.31 -20.49 -5.20
N THR A 40 12.18 -21.23 -6.30
CA THR A 40 12.41 -20.72 -7.67
C THR A 40 11.16 -20.06 -8.22
N SER A 41 11.31 -18.95 -8.93
CA SER A 41 10.21 -18.35 -9.70
C SER A 41 9.93 -19.14 -10.98
N THR A 42 8.69 -19.53 -11.20
CA THR A 42 8.30 -20.36 -12.35
C THR A 42 7.02 -19.87 -13.04
N VAL A 43 6.90 -20.21 -14.33
CA VAL A 43 5.72 -19.93 -15.14
C VAL A 43 5.09 -21.25 -15.56
N PHE A 44 3.80 -21.43 -15.26
CA PHE A 44 3.01 -22.55 -15.72
C PHE A 44 1.85 -22.07 -16.60
N SER A 45 1.92 -22.46 -17.87
CA SER A 45 0.93 -22.14 -18.90
C SER A 45 0.00 -23.30 -19.22
N GLY A 46 0.08 -24.39 -18.46
CA GLY A 46 -0.83 -25.52 -18.54
C GLY A 46 -2.08 -25.35 -17.68
N THR A 47 -2.91 -26.39 -17.65
CA THR A 47 -4.15 -26.46 -16.86
C THR A 47 -4.02 -27.48 -15.74
N ILE A 48 -4.48 -27.12 -14.55
CA ILE A 48 -4.64 -28.00 -13.40
C ILE A 48 -6.13 -28.37 -13.31
N SER A 49 -6.46 -29.60 -13.67
CA SER A 49 -7.80 -30.18 -13.65
C SER A 49 -7.88 -31.26 -12.57
N SER A 50 -7.82 -30.82 -11.31
CA SER A 50 -7.75 -31.72 -10.15
C SER A 50 -9.06 -31.91 -9.36
N GLY A 51 -10.21 -31.58 -9.97
CA GLY A 51 -11.52 -31.69 -9.32
C GLY A 51 -11.55 -30.97 -7.96
N GLY A 52 -11.93 -31.65 -6.89
CA GLY A 52 -11.97 -31.09 -5.52
C GLY A 52 -10.61 -30.75 -4.89
N GLY A 53 -9.49 -30.97 -5.60
CA GLY A 53 -8.15 -30.63 -5.14
C GLY A 53 -7.94 -29.13 -4.91
N ARG A 54 -6.97 -28.81 -4.04
CA ARG A 54 -6.56 -27.43 -3.73
C ARG A 54 -5.12 -27.17 -4.19
N LEU A 55 -4.84 -25.94 -4.59
CA LEU A 55 -3.47 -25.46 -4.79
C LEU A 55 -2.97 -24.70 -3.56
N THR A 56 -1.75 -25.00 -3.10
CA THR A 56 -1.03 -24.23 -2.08
C THR A 56 0.30 -23.75 -2.67
N LYS A 57 0.46 -22.44 -2.83
CA LYS A 57 1.73 -21.81 -3.21
C LYS A 57 2.56 -21.51 -1.97
N GLN A 58 3.75 -22.08 -1.87
CA GLN A 58 4.71 -21.87 -0.79
C GLN A 58 6.09 -21.46 -1.33
N GLY A 59 7.04 -21.19 -0.42
CA GLY A 59 8.38 -20.75 -0.77
C GLY A 59 8.42 -19.30 -1.28
N SER A 60 9.61 -18.71 -1.29
CA SER A 60 9.80 -17.28 -1.58
C SER A 60 9.67 -16.91 -3.06
N GLY A 61 9.83 -17.88 -3.97
CA GLY A 61 9.72 -17.67 -5.41
C GLY A 61 8.33 -17.27 -5.88
N GLU A 62 8.22 -16.88 -7.14
CA GLU A 62 6.94 -16.54 -7.79
C GLU A 62 6.36 -17.75 -8.54
N LEU A 63 5.03 -17.89 -8.57
CA LEU A 63 4.36 -18.82 -9.48
C LEU A 63 3.42 -18.01 -10.38
N ASP A 64 3.71 -17.95 -11.68
CA ASP A 64 2.86 -17.30 -12.69
C ASP A 64 1.96 -18.34 -13.36
N LEU A 65 0.66 -18.29 -13.07
CA LEU A 65 -0.35 -19.16 -13.66
C LEU A 65 -1.00 -18.46 -14.86
N ARG A 66 -0.81 -19.04 -16.05
CA ARG A 66 -1.34 -18.53 -17.32
C ARG A 66 -2.46 -19.37 -17.93
N GLY A 67 -2.65 -20.60 -17.45
CA GLY A 67 -3.77 -21.44 -17.89
C GLY A 67 -5.07 -21.16 -17.15
N ALA A 68 -6.18 -21.57 -17.76
CA ALA A 68 -7.46 -21.68 -17.07
C ALA A 68 -7.45 -22.97 -16.24
N ASN A 69 -7.38 -22.84 -14.92
CA ASN A 69 -7.38 -23.96 -13.99
C ASN A 69 -8.82 -24.29 -13.55
N GLU A 70 -9.08 -25.58 -13.30
CA GLU A 70 -10.45 -26.11 -13.13
C GLU A 70 -10.70 -26.69 -11.74
N TYR A 71 -9.68 -26.76 -10.89
CA TYR A 71 -9.83 -27.29 -9.54
C TYR A 71 -10.78 -26.43 -8.69
N THR A 72 -11.52 -27.06 -7.79
CA THR A 72 -12.63 -26.47 -7.03
C THR A 72 -12.33 -26.35 -5.53
N GLY A 73 -11.26 -26.99 -5.03
CA GLY A 73 -10.85 -26.92 -3.63
C GLY A 73 -10.25 -25.57 -3.20
N GLY A 74 -10.03 -24.67 -4.17
CA GLY A 74 -9.52 -23.32 -3.96
C GLY A 74 -8.00 -23.22 -3.97
N THR A 75 -7.50 -22.02 -3.67
CA THR A 75 -6.07 -21.69 -3.69
C THR A 75 -5.64 -21.04 -2.39
N ILE A 76 -4.51 -21.45 -1.84
CA ILE A 76 -3.85 -20.82 -0.70
C ILE A 76 -2.53 -20.26 -1.19
N VAL A 77 -2.31 -18.96 -1.01
CA VAL A 77 -0.98 -18.36 -1.14
C VAL A 77 -0.38 -18.29 0.26
N GLN A 78 0.47 -19.28 0.58
CA GLN A 78 1.11 -19.41 1.89
C GLN A 78 2.32 -18.49 2.02
N GLN A 79 3.15 -18.41 0.97
CA GLN A 79 4.39 -17.63 0.93
C GLN A 79 4.74 -17.23 -0.52
N GLY A 80 5.56 -16.18 -0.66
CA GLY A 80 6.02 -15.67 -1.95
C GLY A 80 4.88 -15.06 -2.74
N SER A 81 4.98 -15.08 -4.07
CA SER A 81 3.98 -14.46 -4.95
C SER A 81 3.25 -15.49 -5.81
N LEU A 82 1.93 -15.38 -5.88
CA LEU A 82 1.11 -15.98 -6.93
C LEU A 82 0.73 -14.89 -7.93
N ILE A 83 1.15 -15.05 -9.19
CA ILE A 83 0.82 -14.15 -10.29
C ILE A 83 -0.27 -14.81 -11.15
N VAL A 84 -1.36 -14.09 -11.37
CA VAL A 84 -2.50 -14.49 -12.20
C VAL A 84 -2.38 -13.80 -13.55
N SER A 85 -2.04 -14.56 -14.59
CA SER A 85 -1.82 -14.02 -15.95
C SER A 85 -2.61 -14.78 -17.02
N ASN A 86 -3.65 -15.50 -16.63
CA ASN A 86 -4.52 -16.21 -17.56
C ASN A 86 -5.30 -15.26 -18.47
N SER A 87 -5.49 -15.65 -19.73
CA SER A 87 -6.27 -14.88 -20.71
C SER A 87 -7.76 -15.24 -20.73
N SER A 88 -8.13 -16.39 -20.18
CA SER A 88 -9.52 -16.86 -20.08
C SER A 88 -9.72 -17.74 -18.84
N GLY A 89 -10.98 -17.92 -18.43
CA GLY A 89 -11.33 -18.72 -17.26
C GLY A 89 -10.77 -18.15 -15.95
N SER A 90 -10.32 -19.01 -15.05
CA SER A 90 -9.74 -18.63 -13.76
C SER A 90 -8.34 -19.21 -13.59
N ALA A 91 -7.34 -18.41 -13.24
CA ALA A 91 -6.02 -18.97 -12.94
C ALA A 91 -6.00 -19.74 -11.62
N THR A 92 -6.97 -19.53 -10.73
CA THR A 92 -6.93 -20.10 -9.36
C THR A 92 -8.02 -21.14 -9.13
N GLY A 93 -8.58 -21.70 -10.20
CA GLY A 93 -9.75 -22.58 -10.10
C GLY A 93 -11.03 -21.81 -9.73
N THR A 94 -12.07 -22.54 -9.34
CA THR A 94 -13.38 -21.94 -9.00
C THR A 94 -13.62 -21.78 -7.50
N GLY A 95 -12.78 -22.42 -6.67
CA GLY A 95 -12.83 -22.30 -5.22
C GLY A 95 -12.20 -21.01 -4.68
N ASN A 96 -12.39 -20.76 -3.39
CA ASN A 96 -11.90 -19.55 -2.72
C ASN A 96 -10.38 -19.43 -2.76
N VAL A 97 -9.90 -18.18 -2.74
CA VAL A 97 -8.48 -17.84 -2.66
C VAL A 97 -8.18 -17.19 -1.31
N THR A 98 -7.20 -17.71 -0.58
CA THR A 98 -6.73 -17.13 0.68
C THR A 98 -5.28 -16.70 0.54
N VAL A 99 -4.99 -15.43 0.85
CA VAL A 99 -3.62 -14.89 0.89
C VAL A 99 -3.20 -14.74 2.34
N ARG A 100 -2.14 -15.44 2.75
CA ARG A 100 -1.63 -15.42 4.13
C ARG A 100 -0.58 -14.34 4.36
N SER A 101 -0.20 -14.16 5.63
CA SER A 101 0.87 -13.27 6.03
C SER A 101 2.17 -13.54 5.28
N GLY A 102 2.80 -12.49 4.76
CA GLY A 102 4.04 -12.57 3.98
C GLY A 102 3.87 -13.12 2.56
N ALA A 103 2.63 -13.34 2.12
CA ALA A 103 2.31 -13.78 0.77
C ALA A 103 1.67 -12.66 -0.07
N LYS A 104 1.85 -12.75 -1.39
CA LYS A 104 1.32 -11.78 -2.35
C LYS A 104 0.50 -12.45 -3.44
N LEU A 105 -0.69 -11.93 -3.71
CA LEU A 105 -1.48 -12.22 -4.89
C LEU A 105 -1.45 -11.02 -5.83
N THR A 106 -1.16 -11.22 -7.11
CA THR A 106 -1.05 -10.15 -8.09
C THR A 106 -1.36 -10.64 -9.50
N GLY A 107 -1.41 -9.75 -10.49
CA GLY A 107 -1.50 -10.13 -11.89
C GLY A 107 -2.52 -9.33 -12.69
N ARG A 108 -2.75 -9.79 -13.93
CA ARG A 108 -3.65 -9.14 -14.90
C ARG A 108 -4.75 -10.06 -15.45
N GLY A 109 -4.86 -11.26 -14.90
CA GLY A 109 -5.84 -12.26 -15.32
C GLY A 109 -7.11 -12.22 -14.48
N SER A 110 -7.78 -13.36 -14.40
CA SER A 110 -9.08 -13.52 -13.74
C SER A 110 -9.06 -14.61 -12.66
N ILE A 111 -9.76 -14.36 -11.56
CA ILE A 111 -9.99 -15.26 -10.43
C ILE A 111 -11.50 -15.45 -10.27
N ALA A 112 -12.00 -16.67 -10.33
CA ALA A 112 -13.45 -16.94 -10.20
C ALA A 112 -13.95 -17.08 -8.76
N GLY A 113 -13.07 -17.45 -7.81
CA GLY A 113 -13.42 -17.63 -6.41
C GLY A 113 -13.49 -16.33 -5.61
N THR A 114 -14.09 -16.40 -4.42
CA THR A 114 -13.98 -15.31 -3.44
C THR A 114 -12.53 -15.18 -2.98
N VAL A 115 -12.04 -13.94 -2.85
CA VAL A 115 -10.67 -13.67 -2.37
C VAL A 115 -10.72 -13.12 -0.95
N GLN A 116 -9.94 -13.73 -0.06
CA GLN A 116 -9.69 -13.23 1.29
C GLN A 116 -8.19 -12.95 1.46
N VAL A 117 -7.87 -11.73 1.89
CA VAL A 117 -6.50 -11.32 2.21
C VAL A 117 -6.41 -11.19 3.72
N LEU A 118 -5.67 -12.10 4.35
CA LEU A 118 -5.49 -12.12 5.79
C LEU A 118 -4.49 -11.05 6.25
N GLU A 119 -4.38 -10.86 7.56
CA GLU A 119 -3.38 -9.99 8.18
C GLU A 119 -1.97 -10.29 7.64
N GLY A 120 -1.24 -9.23 7.25
CA GLY A 120 0.08 -9.31 6.63
C GLY A 120 0.10 -9.86 5.19
N GLY A 121 -1.05 -10.23 4.62
CA GLY A 121 -1.19 -10.62 3.23
C GLY A 121 -1.31 -9.41 2.30
N ILE A 122 -0.83 -9.57 1.06
CA ILE A 122 -0.79 -8.49 0.06
C ILE A 122 -1.62 -8.87 -1.17
N LEU A 123 -2.54 -8.00 -1.58
CA LEU A 123 -3.18 -8.02 -2.89
C LEU A 123 -2.65 -6.85 -3.71
N ALA A 124 -1.87 -7.11 -4.76
CA ALA A 124 -1.45 -6.07 -5.69
C ALA A 124 -2.30 -6.13 -6.97
N ALA A 125 -3.13 -5.12 -7.18
CA ALA A 125 -3.91 -4.98 -8.40
C ALA A 125 -2.97 -4.72 -9.57
N GLY A 126 -3.05 -5.51 -10.63
CA GLY A 126 -2.22 -5.35 -11.83
C GLY A 126 -0.98 -6.25 -11.90
N SER A 127 -0.35 -6.26 -13.07
CA SER A 127 0.83 -7.06 -13.39
C SER A 127 2.03 -6.60 -12.57
N PRO A 128 2.93 -7.47 -12.08
CA PRO A 128 4.10 -7.04 -11.30
C PRO A 128 5.01 -6.07 -12.08
N THR A 129 5.12 -6.22 -13.39
CA THR A 129 6.07 -5.46 -14.25
C THR A 129 5.50 -4.22 -14.92
N ASN A 130 4.17 -4.12 -15.07
CA ASN A 130 3.52 -3.06 -15.84
C ASN A 130 2.61 -2.23 -14.95
N VAL A 131 2.49 -0.94 -15.25
CA VAL A 131 1.50 -0.05 -14.64
C VAL A 131 0.30 0.08 -15.57
N GLY A 132 -0.92 0.15 -15.02
CA GLY A 132 -2.14 0.28 -15.81
C GLY A 132 -2.81 -1.05 -16.14
N SER A 133 -2.43 -2.14 -15.46
CA SER A 133 -3.03 -3.45 -15.68
C SER A 133 -4.27 -3.64 -14.81
N THR A 134 -5.21 -4.49 -15.25
CA THR A 134 -6.41 -4.82 -14.47
C THR A 134 -6.35 -6.26 -13.97
N LEU A 135 -6.53 -6.47 -12.66
CA LEU A 135 -6.82 -7.79 -12.08
C LEU A 135 -8.33 -7.95 -11.92
N LYS A 136 -8.88 -9.10 -12.29
CA LYS A 136 -10.32 -9.38 -12.17
C LYS A 136 -10.63 -10.43 -11.11
N LEU A 137 -11.55 -10.12 -10.21
CA LEU A 137 -12.16 -11.02 -9.24
C LEU A 137 -13.64 -11.21 -9.59
N GLY A 138 -14.06 -12.45 -9.85
CA GLY A 138 -15.44 -12.79 -10.25
C GLY A 138 -16.43 -12.90 -9.10
N LYS A 139 -15.97 -12.78 -7.85
CA LYS A 139 -16.78 -12.85 -6.63
C LYS A 139 -16.29 -11.81 -5.64
N ASN A 140 -16.65 -11.97 -4.36
CA ASN A 140 -16.35 -11.00 -3.31
C ASN A 140 -14.84 -10.89 -3.02
N LEU A 141 -14.45 -9.71 -2.54
CA LEU A 141 -13.15 -9.45 -1.91
C LEU A 141 -13.36 -9.10 -0.44
N THR A 142 -12.56 -9.71 0.43
CA THR A 142 -12.44 -9.33 1.83
C THR A 142 -10.98 -9.05 2.17
N MET A 143 -10.70 -7.80 2.55
CA MET A 143 -9.44 -7.40 3.18
C MET A 143 -9.62 -7.49 4.70
N ASN A 144 -8.74 -8.21 5.41
CA ASN A 144 -8.74 -8.23 6.87
C ASN A 144 -7.90 -7.06 7.44
N PRO A 145 -8.07 -6.70 8.73
CA PRO A 145 -7.15 -5.79 9.42
C PRO A 145 -5.68 -6.16 9.24
N GLY A 146 -4.81 -5.16 9.08
CA GLY A 146 -3.38 -5.36 8.82
C GLY A 146 -3.01 -6.00 7.48
N SER A 147 -3.97 -6.25 6.58
CA SER A 147 -3.68 -6.62 5.19
C SER A 147 -3.33 -5.40 4.34
N ARG A 148 -2.87 -5.62 3.10
CA ARG A 148 -2.43 -4.52 2.22
C ARG A 148 -2.95 -4.69 0.79
N MET A 149 -3.55 -3.64 0.26
CA MET A 149 -3.96 -3.57 -1.14
C MET A 149 -3.08 -2.56 -1.89
N VAL A 150 -2.37 -3.02 -2.92
CA VAL A 150 -1.37 -2.23 -3.66
C VAL A 150 -1.86 -1.90 -5.07
N PHE A 151 -1.71 -0.65 -5.48
CA PHE A 151 -1.89 -0.19 -6.85
C PHE A 151 -0.64 0.56 -7.32
N LYS A 152 -0.26 0.40 -8.59
CA LYS A 152 0.76 1.28 -9.18
C LYS A 152 0.10 2.36 -10.00
N GLN A 153 0.73 3.53 -10.02
CA GLN A 153 0.36 4.64 -10.88
C GLN A 153 1.61 5.15 -11.61
N ARG A 154 1.42 5.58 -12.87
CA ARG A 154 2.43 6.30 -13.66
C ARG A 154 1.73 7.17 -14.70
N LEU A 155 1.96 8.48 -14.63
CA LEU A 155 1.30 9.47 -15.50
C LEU A 155 -0.24 9.30 -15.49
N LEU A 156 -0.83 8.92 -16.62
CA LEU A 156 -2.27 8.70 -16.76
C LEU A 156 -2.69 7.26 -16.44
N TYR A 157 -1.74 6.32 -16.37
CA TYR A 157 -2.00 4.91 -16.10
C TYR A 157 -2.07 4.64 -14.60
N CYS A 158 -3.04 3.82 -14.20
CA CYS A 158 -3.18 3.31 -12.86
C CYS A 158 -3.65 1.87 -12.94
N ASP A 159 -3.06 0.99 -12.13
CA ASP A 159 -3.58 -0.36 -12.00
C ASP A 159 -5.04 -0.33 -11.52
N LYS A 160 -5.79 -1.35 -11.90
CA LYS A 160 -7.20 -1.46 -11.57
C LYS A 160 -7.54 -2.84 -11.01
N LEU A 161 -8.48 -2.86 -10.08
CA LEU A 161 -9.12 -4.08 -9.60
C LEU A 161 -10.59 -4.06 -9.99
N THR A 162 -11.06 -5.08 -10.71
CA THR A 162 -12.50 -5.24 -10.98
C THR A 162 -13.03 -6.40 -10.16
N VAL A 163 -14.01 -6.13 -9.31
CA VAL A 163 -14.67 -7.13 -8.45
C VAL A 163 -16.13 -7.23 -8.86
N ASP A 164 -16.56 -8.39 -9.35
CA ASP A 164 -17.95 -8.58 -9.80
C ASP A 164 -18.92 -8.68 -8.59
N GLY A 165 -18.41 -8.96 -7.39
CA GLY A 165 -19.17 -9.04 -6.13
C GLY A 165 -18.97 -7.85 -5.18
N ASN A 166 -19.15 -8.12 -3.88
CA ASN A 166 -18.96 -7.14 -2.80
C ASN A 166 -17.47 -6.95 -2.47
N ILE A 167 -17.11 -5.77 -1.98
CA ILE A 167 -15.78 -5.47 -1.41
C ILE A 167 -15.96 -5.09 0.06
N SER A 168 -15.20 -5.75 0.94
CA SER A 168 -15.01 -5.34 2.33
C SER A 168 -13.59 -4.80 2.49
N LEU A 169 -13.50 -3.48 2.72
CA LEU A 169 -12.26 -2.73 2.86
C LEU A 169 -11.78 -2.77 4.32
N ASN A 170 -10.47 -2.97 4.47
CA ASN A 170 -9.71 -2.92 5.71
C ASN A 170 -8.22 -2.81 5.38
N GLY A 171 -7.36 -2.72 6.38
CA GLY A 171 -5.91 -2.68 6.20
C GLY A 171 -5.43 -1.43 5.44
N THR A 172 -4.25 -1.52 4.83
CA THR A 172 -3.59 -0.40 4.17
C THR A 172 -3.87 -0.38 2.65
N LEU A 173 -4.28 0.76 2.12
CA LEU A 173 -4.18 1.07 0.70
C LEU A 173 -2.80 1.63 0.39
N GLU A 174 -2.00 0.93 -0.42
CA GLU A 174 -0.70 1.42 -0.91
C GLU A 174 -0.80 1.83 -2.38
N LEU A 175 -0.43 3.07 -2.67
CA LEU A 175 -0.26 3.60 -4.01
C LEU A 175 1.23 3.80 -4.30
N GLN A 176 1.76 2.96 -5.18
CA GLN A 176 3.11 3.08 -5.70
C GLN A 176 3.12 4.07 -6.87
N ILE A 177 3.41 5.34 -6.56
CA ILE A 177 3.54 6.42 -7.54
C ILE A 177 4.90 6.30 -8.25
N GLN A 178 4.87 6.08 -9.56
CA GLN A 178 6.07 5.97 -10.39
C GLN A 178 6.18 7.18 -11.32
N GLY A 179 7.24 7.96 -11.17
CA GLY A 179 7.48 9.17 -11.97
C GLY A 179 7.09 10.44 -11.21
N ALA A 180 6.60 11.45 -11.94
CA ALA A 180 6.20 12.71 -11.33
C ALA A 180 5.04 12.52 -10.35
N GLY A 181 5.05 13.30 -9.25
CA GLY A 181 4.01 13.30 -8.24
C GLY A 181 2.63 13.65 -8.80
N LEU A 182 1.59 13.36 -8.00
CA LEU A 182 0.21 13.70 -8.36
C LEU A 182 -0.03 15.20 -8.21
N LYS A 183 -1.08 15.69 -8.88
CA LYS A 183 -1.51 17.09 -8.83
C LYS A 183 -2.93 17.18 -8.30
N GLU A 184 -3.28 18.33 -7.74
CA GLU A 184 -4.65 18.68 -7.38
C GLU A 184 -5.63 18.41 -8.54
N GLY A 185 -6.82 17.93 -8.20
CA GLY A 185 -7.88 17.55 -9.15
C GLY A 185 -7.68 16.17 -9.79
N ARG A 186 -6.54 15.50 -9.56
CA ARG A 186 -6.33 14.16 -10.11
C ARG A 186 -7.23 13.15 -9.39
N SER A 187 -8.05 12.44 -10.16
CA SER A 187 -8.81 11.27 -9.70
C SER A 187 -8.22 9.97 -10.25
N LEU A 188 -8.07 8.97 -9.39
CA LEU A 188 -7.58 7.63 -9.70
C LEU A 188 -8.73 6.63 -9.52
N ALA A 189 -9.13 5.96 -10.60
CA ALA A 189 -10.09 4.87 -10.54
C ALA A 189 -9.36 3.57 -10.18
N LEU A 190 -9.33 3.23 -8.90
CA LEU A 190 -8.59 2.10 -8.36
C LEU A 190 -9.35 0.79 -8.52
N PHE A 191 -10.64 0.79 -8.18
CA PHE A 191 -11.44 -0.43 -8.26
C PHE A 191 -12.88 -0.19 -8.69
N THR A 192 -13.56 -1.27 -9.06
CA THR A 192 -15.01 -1.29 -9.25
C THR A 192 -15.59 -2.49 -8.51
N ALA A 193 -16.77 -2.32 -7.94
CA ALA A 193 -17.57 -3.40 -7.35
C ALA A 193 -18.87 -3.57 -8.15
N GLY A 194 -19.25 -4.81 -8.46
CA GLY A 194 -20.59 -5.13 -8.96
C GLY A 194 -21.62 -5.19 -7.83
N GLY A 195 -21.16 -5.39 -6.59
CA GLY A 195 -21.97 -5.34 -5.37
C GLY A 195 -21.65 -4.13 -4.49
N THR A 196 -21.83 -4.29 -3.17
CA THR A 196 -21.59 -3.21 -2.20
C THR A 196 -20.12 -3.09 -1.83
N VAL A 197 -19.66 -1.86 -1.60
CA VAL A 197 -18.39 -1.56 -0.94
C VAL A 197 -18.69 -1.17 0.51
N SER A 198 -18.01 -1.81 1.45
CA SER A 198 -18.21 -1.64 2.89
C SER A 198 -16.86 -1.58 3.62
N GLY A 199 -16.85 -1.06 4.85
CA GLY A 199 -15.62 -0.85 5.61
C GLY A 199 -14.83 0.38 5.14
N ALA A 200 -13.59 0.50 5.62
CA ALA A 200 -12.69 1.59 5.28
C ALA A 200 -11.24 1.09 5.38
N PHE A 201 -10.32 1.73 4.67
CA PHE A 201 -8.89 1.49 4.89
C PHE A 201 -8.47 2.04 6.26
N GLU A 202 -7.63 1.29 6.97
CA GLU A 202 -7.01 1.71 8.23
C GLU A 202 -5.92 2.77 7.98
N ALA A 203 -5.26 2.71 6.81
CA ALA A 203 -4.25 3.66 6.40
C ALA A 203 -4.15 3.76 4.87
N ILE A 204 -3.57 4.86 4.40
CA ILE A 204 -3.19 5.07 3.01
C ILE A 204 -1.69 5.39 2.97
N GLU A 205 -0.97 4.74 2.05
CA GLU A 205 0.45 4.94 1.82
C GLU A 205 0.70 5.32 0.36
N PRO A 206 1.44 6.42 0.07
CA PRO A 206 1.94 7.39 1.03
C PRO A 206 0.79 8.12 1.75
N ALA A 207 1.06 8.60 2.97
CA ALA A 207 0.04 9.29 3.80
C ALA A 207 -0.52 10.56 3.13
N VAL A 208 0.27 11.19 2.25
CA VAL A 208 -0.14 12.32 1.42
C VAL A 208 0.27 12.08 -0.05
N PRO A 209 -0.52 12.58 -1.02
CA PRO A 209 -0.21 12.42 -2.46
C PRO A 209 0.97 13.26 -2.95
N GLY A 210 1.34 14.30 -2.21
CA GLY A 210 2.42 15.23 -2.53
C GLY A 210 2.44 16.41 -1.56
N GLU A 211 3.44 17.28 -1.68
CA GLU A 211 3.54 18.50 -0.88
C GLU A 211 2.34 19.43 -1.11
N GLY A 212 1.70 19.90 -0.04
CA GLY A 212 0.52 20.78 -0.10
C GLY A 212 -0.75 20.10 -0.60
N LEU A 213 -0.77 18.77 -0.72
CA LEU A 213 -1.91 18.00 -1.22
C LEU A 213 -2.38 16.99 -0.18
N GLU A 214 -3.66 16.63 -0.23
CA GLU A 214 -4.25 15.58 0.58
C GLU A 214 -5.10 14.62 -0.26
N TRP A 215 -5.34 13.44 0.30
CA TRP A 215 -6.24 12.44 -0.30
C TRP A 215 -7.69 12.82 -0.04
N ASP A 216 -8.50 12.91 -1.10
CA ASP A 216 -9.95 12.97 -1.00
C ASP A 216 -10.54 11.55 -1.10
N LEU A 217 -11.19 11.14 0.00
CA LEU A 217 -11.80 9.83 0.17
C LEU A 217 -13.33 9.85 0.01
N SER A 218 -13.92 11.00 -0.32
CA SER A 218 -15.38 11.17 -0.44
C SER A 218 -16.03 10.13 -1.37
N ARG A 219 -15.28 9.66 -2.37
CA ARG A 219 -15.72 8.68 -3.37
C ARG A 219 -14.94 7.36 -3.33
N ILE A 220 -14.27 7.07 -2.21
CA ILE A 220 -13.50 5.82 -2.10
C ILE A 220 -14.40 4.58 -2.15
N ASN A 221 -15.65 4.69 -1.69
CA ASN A 221 -16.65 3.62 -1.82
C ASN A 221 -17.12 3.38 -3.26
N GLU A 222 -16.89 4.33 -4.17
CA GLU A 222 -17.05 4.14 -5.62
C GLU A 222 -15.75 3.63 -6.28
N GLY A 223 -14.70 3.39 -5.50
CA GLY A 223 -13.37 2.99 -5.96
C GLY A 223 -12.54 4.14 -6.55
N ILE A 224 -12.88 5.39 -6.22
CA ILE A 224 -12.18 6.58 -6.70
C ILE A 224 -11.40 7.20 -5.54
N LEU A 225 -10.09 7.31 -5.71
CA LEU A 225 -9.19 8.08 -4.83
C LEU A 225 -8.82 9.37 -5.54
N ALA A 226 -9.19 10.51 -4.97
CA ALA A 226 -8.90 11.82 -5.55
C ALA A 226 -7.80 12.55 -4.78
N VAL A 227 -7.22 13.55 -5.44
CA VAL A 227 -6.20 14.44 -4.89
C VAL A 227 -6.79 15.84 -4.87
N GLN A 228 -6.79 16.45 -3.71
CA GLN A 228 -7.20 17.84 -3.53
C GLN A 228 -6.06 18.66 -2.92
N ALA A 229 -6.12 19.99 -3.04
CA ALA A 229 -5.29 20.83 -2.19
C ALA A 229 -5.53 20.42 -0.73
N ALA A 230 -4.46 20.29 0.04
CA ALA A 230 -4.61 20.14 1.48
C ALA A 230 -5.50 21.30 1.94
N SER A 231 -6.65 20.97 2.52
CA SER A 231 -7.45 21.96 3.24
C SER A 231 -6.45 22.73 4.09
N ALA A 232 -6.40 24.07 3.89
CA ALA A 232 -5.46 24.91 4.65
C ALA A 232 -5.54 24.41 6.07
N LEU A 233 -4.40 23.95 6.62
CA LEU A 233 -4.31 23.38 7.96
C LEU A 233 -5.35 24.11 8.81
N PRO A 234 -6.27 23.45 9.55
CA PRO A 234 -7.00 24.17 10.58
C PRO A 234 -5.93 24.97 11.29
N SER A 235 -6.01 26.31 11.24
CA SER A 235 -4.94 27.21 11.70
C SER A 235 -4.37 26.57 12.93
N ALA A 236 -3.13 26.09 12.85
CA ALA A 236 -2.65 25.06 13.74
C ALA A 236 -3.02 25.42 15.18
N THR A 237 -4.04 24.76 15.73
CA THR A 237 -4.11 24.48 17.16
C THR A 237 -3.30 23.20 17.44
N SER A 238 -2.28 22.96 16.63
CA SER A 238 -1.06 22.28 17.05
C SER A 238 -0.17 23.35 17.66
N ALA A 239 0.50 23.01 18.76
CA ALA A 239 1.57 23.78 19.41
C ALA A 239 2.77 24.03 18.47
N GLU A 240 2.55 24.64 17.31
CA GLU A 240 3.59 24.91 16.35
C GLU A 240 4.23 26.22 16.69
N PHE A 241 5.53 26.18 16.97
CA PHE A 241 6.34 27.38 17.03
C PHE A 241 6.11 28.18 15.74
N ARG A 242 5.61 29.40 15.89
CA ARG A 242 5.43 30.41 14.85
C ARG A 242 6.54 31.44 15.01
N LEU A 243 7.15 31.84 13.89
CA LEU A 243 8.11 32.92 13.86
C LEU A 243 7.52 34.10 13.12
N ILE A 244 7.47 35.25 13.77
CA ILE A 244 6.88 36.49 13.24
C ILE A 244 7.98 37.56 13.26
N GLN A 245 8.32 38.13 12.10
CA GLN A 245 9.26 39.25 12.03
C GLN A 245 8.52 40.58 12.24
N SER A 246 9.07 41.47 13.06
CA SER A 246 8.52 42.82 13.26
C SER A 246 9.00 43.75 12.16
N ASP A 247 8.09 44.29 11.35
CA ASP A 247 8.28 45.50 10.50
C ASP A 247 9.65 45.64 9.81
N ASN A 248 10.15 44.58 9.17
CA ASN A 248 11.49 44.52 8.52
C ASN A 248 12.69 44.82 9.43
N LEU A 249 12.50 44.94 10.75
CA LEU A 249 13.58 44.96 11.73
C LEU A 249 14.11 43.53 11.93
N PRO A 250 15.36 43.33 12.36
CA PRO A 250 15.92 42.02 12.66
C PRO A 250 15.44 41.50 14.02
N ILE A 251 14.17 41.77 14.36
CA ILE A 251 13.51 41.38 15.61
C ILE A 251 12.42 40.36 15.25
N TYR A 252 12.46 39.22 15.92
CA TYR A 252 11.57 38.09 15.68
C TYR A 252 10.86 37.70 16.97
N ARG A 253 9.55 37.53 16.89
CA ARG A 253 8.73 36.93 17.93
C ARG A 253 8.53 35.46 17.60
N ILE A 254 9.01 34.60 18.49
CA ILE A 254 8.66 33.18 18.51
C ILE A 254 7.43 33.04 19.39
N ASN A 255 6.37 32.49 18.84
CA ASN A 255 5.14 32.22 19.55
C ASN A 255 4.86 30.71 19.55
N CYS A 256 4.59 30.15 20.72
CA CYS A 256 4.23 28.75 20.93
C CYS A 256 2.99 28.72 21.85
N GLU A 257 1.80 28.90 21.26
CA GLU A 257 0.55 29.11 22.01
C GLU A 257 0.17 27.97 22.97
N ALA A 258 0.68 26.77 22.74
CA ALA A 258 0.43 25.60 23.58
C ALA A 258 1.66 25.16 24.41
N ALA A 259 2.71 25.98 24.50
CA ALA A 259 3.80 25.78 25.45
C ALA A 259 3.31 25.95 26.90
N THR A 260 3.64 24.99 27.76
CA THR A 260 3.45 25.08 29.22
C THR A 260 4.77 25.25 29.94
N ASP A 261 5.87 24.81 29.31
CA ASP A 261 7.24 25.04 29.76
C ASP A 261 7.80 26.35 29.17
N PRO A 262 8.83 26.95 29.79
CA PRO A 262 9.57 28.05 29.19
C PRO A 262 10.08 27.71 27.79
N ILE A 263 10.03 28.69 26.90
CA ILE A 263 10.55 28.59 25.54
C ILE A 263 12.05 28.86 25.59
N LYS A 264 12.84 27.90 25.13
CA LYS A 264 14.30 28.02 24.99
C LYS A 264 14.67 28.22 23.52
N VAL A 265 15.51 29.19 23.24
CA VAL A 265 15.97 29.52 21.89
C VAL A 265 17.50 29.57 21.87
N GLU A 266 18.09 28.83 20.97
CA GLU A 266 19.53 28.82 20.74
C GLU A 266 19.81 29.48 19.39
N ILE A 267 20.56 30.57 19.41
CA ILE A 267 20.99 31.28 18.20
C ILE A 267 22.33 30.68 17.77
N LEU A 268 22.34 30.09 16.59
CA LEU A 268 23.47 29.35 16.04
C LEU A 268 23.96 30.02 14.76
N SER A 269 25.28 30.02 14.55
CA SER A 269 25.86 30.38 13.25
C SER A 269 25.48 29.34 12.19
N LEU A 270 25.70 29.64 10.90
CA LEU A 270 25.53 28.66 9.82
C LEU A 270 26.39 27.40 10.00
N THR A 271 27.54 27.52 10.66
CA THR A 271 28.41 26.38 10.98
C THR A 271 27.95 25.59 12.20
N GLY A 272 26.81 25.95 12.80
CA GLY A 272 26.25 25.29 13.99
C GLY A 272 26.91 25.71 15.31
N LYS A 273 27.77 26.75 15.31
CA LYS A 273 28.36 27.28 16.55
C LYS A 273 27.29 28.03 17.33
N LEU A 274 27.10 27.66 18.59
CA LEU A 274 26.24 28.40 19.51
C LEU A 274 26.78 29.81 19.75
N MET A 275 25.91 30.80 19.59
CA MET A 275 26.23 32.22 19.80
C MET A 275 25.52 32.76 21.03
N GLU A 276 24.24 32.41 21.23
CA GLU A 276 23.46 32.87 22.37
C GLU A 276 22.34 31.88 22.73
N ASN A 277 21.98 31.85 24.01
CA ASN A 277 20.84 31.13 24.55
C ASN A 277 19.86 32.13 25.16
N LEU A 278 18.60 32.05 24.76
CA LEU A 278 17.50 32.82 25.32
C LEU A 278 16.50 31.85 25.97
N GLU A 279 15.92 32.28 27.08
CA GLU A 279 14.83 31.59 27.74
C GLU A 279 13.75 32.61 28.09
N SER A 280 12.50 32.30 27.74
CA SER A 280 11.37 33.19 27.96
C SER A 280 10.16 32.39 28.47
N PRO A 281 9.33 32.97 29.35
CA PRO A 281 8.05 32.37 29.71
C PRO A 281 7.18 32.11 28.46
N ALA A 282 6.43 31.01 28.46
CA ALA A 282 5.41 30.77 27.44
C ALA A 282 4.31 31.86 27.47
N PRO A 283 3.66 32.17 26.33
CA PRO A 283 3.78 31.52 25.03
C PRO A 283 4.75 32.21 24.07
N ASP A 284 5.50 33.23 24.50
CA ASP A 284 6.27 34.08 23.59
C ASP A 284 7.74 34.25 23.99
N CYS A 285 8.61 34.29 23.00
CA CYS A 285 10.02 34.63 23.15
C CYS A 285 10.42 35.66 22.08
N LEU A 286 11.05 36.75 22.48
CA LEU A 286 11.60 37.74 21.57
C LEU A 286 13.08 37.43 21.29
N VAL A 287 13.44 37.45 20.01
CA VAL A 287 14.79 37.28 19.51
C VAL A 287 15.19 38.56 18.79
N ASP A 288 16.15 39.28 19.36
CA ASP A 288 16.70 40.49 18.76
C ASP A 288 18.07 40.21 18.13
N LEU A 289 18.14 40.33 16.80
CA LEU A 289 19.39 40.15 16.06
C LEU A 289 20.09 41.48 15.72
N ASN A 290 19.71 42.62 16.31
CA ASN A 290 20.32 43.93 16.05
C ASN A 290 21.84 43.93 16.26
N ASN A 291 22.33 43.25 17.30
CA ASN A 291 23.76 43.18 17.64
C ASN A 291 24.56 42.14 16.84
N TYR A 292 23.92 41.40 15.93
CA TYR A 292 24.56 40.39 15.08
C TYR A 292 24.97 41.00 13.73
N SER A 293 26.03 40.50 13.09
CA SER A 293 26.37 40.94 11.72
C SER A 293 25.28 40.54 10.71
N ALA A 294 25.23 41.17 9.53
CA ALA A 294 24.41 40.65 8.44
C ALA A 294 24.88 39.23 8.06
N GLY A 295 23.95 38.31 7.79
CA GLY A 295 24.29 36.92 7.57
C GLY A 295 23.14 35.93 7.80
N LEU A 296 23.48 34.64 7.72
CA LEU A 296 22.55 33.54 7.89
C LEU A 296 22.68 32.90 9.28
N TYR A 297 21.55 32.73 9.94
CA TYR A 297 21.41 32.27 11.33
C TYR A 297 20.45 31.09 11.41
N LEU A 298 20.68 30.19 12.35
CA LEU A 298 19.74 29.13 12.72
C LEU A 298 19.21 29.41 14.14
N LEU A 299 17.89 29.33 14.32
CA LEU A 299 17.25 29.42 15.62
C LEU A 299 16.73 28.03 15.98
N ARG A 300 17.34 27.36 16.96
CA ARG A 300 16.82 26.11 17.50
C ARG A 300 15.93 26.43 18.70
N VAL A 301 14.64 26.19 18.55
CA VAL A 301 13.60 26.54 19.51
C VAL A 301 13.08 25.27 20.16
N SER A 302 12.99 25.24 21.49
CA SER A 302 12.48 24.10 22.24
C SER A 302 11.50 24.51 23.34
N ALA A 303 10.42 23.75 23.47
CA ALA A 303 9.40 23.86 24.53
C ALA A 303 8.60 22.54 24.57
N ASN A 304 8.07 22.15 25.73
CA ASN A 304 7.28 20.92 25.93
C ASN A 304 7.92 19.67 25.31
N HIS A 305 9.24 19.50 25.49
CA HIS A 305 10.05 18.43 24.91
C HIS A 305 10.06 18.34 23.36
N LYS A 306 9.53 19.34 22.66
CA LYS A 306 9.60 19.46 21.20
C LYS A 306 10.67 20.45 20.79
N THR A 307 11.26 20.27 19.62
CA THR A 307 12.26 21.18 19.04
C THR A 307 11.91 21.50 17.59
N LYS A 308 12.05 22.75 17.17
CA LYS A 308 11.93 23.22 15.78
C LYS A 308 13.12 24.12 15.44
N VAL A 309 13.60 24.06 14.21
CA VAL A 309 14.71 24.92 13.74
C VAL A 309 14.19 25.89 12.68
N PHE A 310 14.47 27.17 12.86
CA PHE A 310 14.21 28.22 11.86
C PHE A 310 15.52 28.67 11.22
N LYS A 311 15.44 29.04 9.94
CA LYS A 311 16.55 29.61 9.17
C LYS A 311 16.26 31.08 8.90
N ILE A 312 17.14 31.98 9.34
CA ILE A 312 16.95 33.43 9.28
C ILE A 312 18.08 34.10 8.54
N VAL A 313 17.71 35.00 7.62
CA VAL A 313 18.66 35.87 6.95
C VAL A 313 18.52 37.27 7.55
N LYS A 314 19.54 37.73 8.27
CA LYS A 314 19.67 39.15 8.63
C LYS A 314 20.30 39.87 7.43
N LYS A 315 19.58 40.83 6.88
CA LYS A 315 20.08 41.73 5.83
C LYS A 315 20.80 42.93 6.45
N GLU A 316 21.67 43.57 5.68
CA GLU A 316 22.27 44.88 6.03
C GLU A 316 21.21 45.97 6.18
#